data_AF-A0A1I7WQ04-F1
#
_entry.id   AF-A0A1I7WQ04-F1
#
_cell.length_a   1.000
_cell.length_b   1.000
_cell.length_c   1.000
_cell.angle_alpha   90.00
_cell.angle_beta   90.00
_cell.angle_gamma   90.00
#
_symmetry.space_group_name_H-M   'P 1'
#
loop_
_entity.id
_entity.type
_entity.pdbx_description
1 polymer ?
#
loop_
_entity_poly.entity_id
_entity_poly.type
_entity_poly.pdbx_seq_one_letter_code
_entity_poly.pdbx_strand_id
1 'polypeptide(L)'
;MKSDIWKYFDKSGCPTATAKCSLCRQFLSISGSSTKGMWSHLMRKHVNQYDELKRLKIKTTVCQENTENQHQRFAPIFNIQKKLCSKKKDEFDKAVFKFIIYNYLPFRTVESPSFKNLLRIALPNYSPPSRRTVAGELLSLEYALIKQEIAKDLIGRKFSITADGWTAPNSKVSLFSVTAHFLNEDFDSKNNVIGAKSSAEVRHTADYINEIIKNCLQEYGVDSSSVSVFIHDSAATMVKCASLLGAEWF
;
A
#
# COMPACT_ATOMS: atom_id res chain seq x y z
N MET A 1 -16.63 16.87 -18.01
CA MET A 1 -16.97 16.53 -16.62
C MET A 1 -15.70 16.66 -15.77
N LYS A 2 -15.68 17.48 -14.71
CA LYS A 2 -14.50 17.58 -13.82
C LYS A 2 -14.45 16.32 -12.94
N SER A 3 -13.28 15.70 -12.81
CA SER A 3 -13.06 14.49 -12.01
C SER A 3 -13.37 14.72 -10.52
N ASP A 4 -14.03 13.78 -9.83
CA ASP A 4 -14.43 13.90 -8.41
C ASP A 4 -13.25 14.18 -7.45
N ILE A 5 -12.03 13.86 -7.89
CA ILE A 5 -10.82 14.13 -7.12
C ILE A 5 -10.63 15.62 -6.80
N TRP A 6 -11.19 16.53 -7.60
CA TRP A 6 -11.15 17.97 -7.33
C TRP A 6 -11.88 18.38 -6.04
N LYS A 7 -12.63 17.48 -5.39
CA LYS A 7 -13.17 17.69 -4.03
C LYS A 7 -12.07 17.96 -2.98
N TYR A 8 -10.86 17.43 -3.17
CA TYR A 8 -9.76 17.52 -2.21
C TYR A 8 -8.59 18.39 -2.69
N PHE A 9 -8.76 19.11 -3.80
CA PHE A 9 -7.69 19.88 -4.41
C PHE A 9 -8.18 21.18 -5.02
N ASP A 10 -7.38 22.21 -4.80
CA ASP A 10 -7.68 23.56 -5.27
C ASP A 10 -6.60 24.04 -6.26
N LYS A 11 -7.04 24.75 -7.29
CA LYS A 11 -6.16 25.50 -8.22
C LYS A 11 -6.01 26.96 -7.82
N SER A 12 -6.84 27.46 -6.90
CA SER A 12 -6.85 28.85 -6.46
C SER A 12 -5.60 29.16 -5.64
N GLY A 13 -4.84 30.17 -6.09
CA GLY A 13 -3.60 30.63 -5.41
C GLY A 13 -2.34 29.81 -5.72
N CYS A 14 -2.39 28.97 -6.76
CA CYS A 14 -1.29 28.10 -7.16
C CYS A 14 -0.50 28.69 -8.35
N PRO A 15 0.84 28.54 -8.40
CA PRO A 15 1.63 28.76 -9.62
C PRO A 15 1.01 27.99 -10.80
N THR A 16 1.18 28.51 -12.02
CA THR A 16 0.70 27.87 -13.25
C THR A 16 1.08 26.38 -13.25
N ALA A 17 0.09 25.52 -13.50
CA ALA A 17 0.21 24.05 -13.52
C ALA A 17 0.44 23.34 -12.17
N THR A 18 -0.02 23.90 -11.04
CA THR A 18 0.01 23.19 -9.74
C THR A 18 -1.38 23.08 -9.08
N ALA A 19 -1.57 22.04 -8.26
CA ALA A 19 -2.76 21.86 -7.41
C ALA A 19 -2.32 21.73 -5.95
N LYS A 20 -3.04 22.42 -5.06
CA LYS A 20 -2.84 22.35 -3.62
C LYS A 20 -3.80 21.33 -3.03
N CYS A 21 -3.29 20.38 -2.25
CA CYS A 21 -4.14 19.46 -1.50
C CYS A 21 -4.80 20.20 -0.33
N SER A 22 -6.12 20.13 -0.21
CA SER A 22 -6.86 20.84 0.85
C SER A 22 -6.68 20.16 2.22
N LEU A 23 -6.18 18.91 2.26
CA LEU A 23 -5.98 18.14 3.50
C LEU A 23 -4.60 18.36 4.14
N CYS A 24 -3.51 18.29 3.35
CA CYS A 24 -2.14 18.47 3.86
C CYS A 24 -1.45 19.73 3.36
N ARG A 25 -2.11 20.55 2.54
CA ARG A 25 -1.59 21.80 1.94
C ARG A 25 -0.39 21.62 1.01
N GLN A 26 0.01 20.39 0.69
CA GLN A 26 1.10 20.10 -0.25
C GLN A 26 0.72 20.48 -1.68
N PHE A 27 1.67 21.07 -2.41
CA PHE A 27 1.51 21.41 -3.83
C PHE A 27 1.98 20.25 -4.71
N LEU A 28 1.19 19.93 -5.73
CA LEU A 28 1.48 18.90 -6.72
C LEU A 28 1.59 19.55 -8.10
N SER A 29 2.63 19.19 -8.84
CA SER A 29 2.72 19.54 -10.27
C SER A 29 1.69 18.75 -11.08
N ILE A 30 1.00 19.44 -11.97
CA ILE A 30 -0.01 18.88 -12.86
C ILE A 30 0.46 19.05 -14.30
N SER A 31 0.67 17.93 -15.01
CA SER A 31 0.85 17.97 -16.45
C SER A 31 -0.51 18.08 -17.17
N GLY A 32 -0.86 19.29 -17.57
CA GLY A 32 -2.09 19.57 -18.33
C GLY A 32 -3.37 19.25 -17.56
N SER A 33 -4.17 18.31 -18.07
CA SER A 33 -5.44 17.85 -17.49
C SER A 33 -5.32 16.54 -16.68
N SER A 34 -4.11 15.99 -16.51
CA SER A 34 -3.88 14.72 -15.82
C SER A 34 -4.18 14.82 -14.32
N THR A 35 -4.99 13.89 -13.80
CA THR A 35 -5.28 13.79 -12.35
C THR A 35 -4.51 12.67 -11.66
N LYS A 36 -3.64 11.94 -12.38
CA LYS A 36 -2.93 10.75 -11.85
C LYS A 36 -2.07 11.06 -10.62
N GLY A 37 -1.38 12.20 -10.63
CA GLY A 37 -0.55 12.65 -9.50
C GLY A 37 -1.38 12.88 -8.23
N MET A 38 -2.57 13.45 -8.38
CA MET A 38 -3.50 13.69 -7.27
C MET A 38 -4.03 12.37 -6.69
N TRP A 39 -4.38 11.39 -7.54
CA TRP A 39 -4.81 10.06 -7.08
C TRP A 39 -3.70 9.34 -6.33
N SER A 40 -2.47 9.42 -6.85
CA SER A 40 -1.28 8.86 -6.18
C SER A 40 -1.02 9.53 -4.83
N HIS A 41 -1.18 10.86 -4.76
CA HIS A 41 -1.06 11.61 -3.50
C HIS A 41 -2.10 11.16 -2.48
N LEU A 42 -3.39 11.12 -2.85
CA LEU A 42 -4.43 10.67 -1.94
C LEU A 42 -4.17 9.23 -1.47
N MET A 43 -3.79 8.32 -2.37
CA MET A 43 -3.49 6.93 -2.00
C MET A 43 -2.36 6.83 -0.97
N ARG A 44 -1.34 7.70 -1.06
CA ARG A 44 -0.14 7.63 -0.20
C ARG A 44 -0.27 8.42 1.10
N LYS A 45 -0.97 9.55 1.08
CA LYS A 45 -1.03 10.51 2.21
C LYS A 45 -2.42 10.59 2.86
N HIS A 46 -3.47 10.18 2.14
CA HIS A 46 -4.88 10.34 2.51
C HIS A 46 -5.71 9.12 2.09
N VAL A 47 -5.27 7.92 2.51
CA VAL A 47 -5.80 6.63 2.02
C VAL A 47 -7.30 6.49 2.25
N ASN A 48 -7.82 7.03 3.34
CA ASN A 48 -9.26 7.03 3.64
C ASN A 48 -10.07 7.79 2.58
N GLN A 49 -9.61 8.97 2.17
CA GLN A 49 -10.25 9.79 1.13
C GLN A 49 -10.08 9.17 -0.26
N TYR A 50 -8.94 8.52 -0.51
CA TYR A 50 -8.76 7.73 -1.73
C TYR A 50 -9.79 6.60 -1.82
N ASP A 51 -9.93 5.80 -0.77
CA ASP A 51 -10.87 4.67 -0.72
C ASP A 51 -12.33 5.14 -0.80
N GLU A 52 -12.68 6.26 -0.15
CA GLU A 52 -13.99 6.91 -0.27
C GLU A 52 -14.31 7.27 -1.73
N LEU A 53 -13.43 8.00 -2.41
CA LEU A 53 -13.65 8.40 -3.81
C LEU A 53 -13.73 7.20 -4.75
N LYS A 54 -12.93 6.15 -4.49
CA LYS A 54 -12.98 4.91 -5.26
C LYS A 54 -14.34 4.23 -5.09
N ARG A 55 -14.86 4.15 -3.87
CA ARG A 55 -16.21 3.61 -3.59
C ARG A 55 -17.33 4.44 -4.22
N LEU A 56 -17.21 5.77 -4.24
CA LEU A 56 -18.20 6.67 -4.85
C LEU A 56 -18.24 6.51 -6.38
N LYS A 57 -17.09 6.41 -7.04
CA LYS A 57 -17.05 6.13 -8.49
C LYS A 57 -17.79 4.84 -8.86
N ILE A 58 -17.65 3.80 -8.03
CA ILE A 58 -18.35 2.52 -8.23
C ILE A 58 -19.87 2.70 -8.13
N LYS A 59 -20.37 3.47 -7.16
CA LYS A 59 -21.81 3.75 -7.01
C LYS A 59 -22.37 4.46 -8.25
N THR A 60 -21.66 5.45 -8.79
CA THR A 60 -22.14 6.22 -9.95
C THR A 60 -22.23 5.37 -11.22
N THR A 61 -21.29 4.44 -11.45
CA THR A 61 -21.35 3.52 -12.60
C THR A 61 -22.53 2.54 -12.53
N VAL A 62 -22.93 2.12 -11.33
CA VAL A 62 -24.07 1.19 -11.13
C VAL A 62 -25.42 1.85 -11.45
N CYS A 63 -25.55 3.17 -11.27
CA CYS A 63 -26.81 3.88 -11.52
C CYS A 63 -27.04 4.26 -12.99
N GLN A 64 -26.00 4.27 -13.83
CA GLN A 64 -26.12 4.68 -15.25
C GLN A 64 -26.49 3.52 -16.20
N GLU A 65 -26.47 2.27 -15.75
CA GLU A 65 -26.84 1.10 -16.59
C GLU A 65 -28.35 0.78 -16.58
N ASN A 66 -29.20 1.58 -15.91
CA ASN A 66 -30.62 1.24 -15.67
C ASN A 66 -31.65 2.28 -16.18
N THR A 67 -31.35 3.05 -17.22
CA THR A 67 -32.37 3.91 -17.86
C THR A 67 -32.40 3.75 -19.38
N GLU A 68 -33.49 3.12 -19.82
CA GLU A 68 -34.22 3.31 -21.08
C GLU A 68 -33.66 2.70 -22.38
N ASN A 69 -34.25 1.57 -22.77
CA ASN A 69 -35.15 1.54 -23.94
C ASN A 69 -35.95 0.22 -23.99
N GLN A 70 -37.20 0.28 -23.51
CA GLN A 70 -38.21 -0.75 -23.76
C GLN A 70 -38.76 -0.57 -25.18
N HIS A 71 -38.16 -1.25 -26.15
CA HIS A 71 -38.89 -1.71 -27.33
C HIS A 71 -38.43 -3.13 -27.66
N GLN A 72 -39.35 -4.06 -27.50
CA GLN A 72 -39.18 -5.49 -27.75
C GLN A 72 -38.81 -5.74 -29.21
N ARG A 73 -37.62 -6.31 -29.44
CA ARG A 73 -37.36 -7.19 -30.58
C ARG A 73 -36.69 -8.45 -30.05
N PHE A 74 -37.32 -9.59 -30.32
CA PHE A 74 -36.79 -10.92 -30.00
C PHE A 74 -35.44 -11.10 -30.72
N ALA A 75 -34.34 -11.01 -29.96
CA ALA A 75 -33.03 -11.47 -30.39
C ALA A 75 -32.84 -12.92 -29.90
N PRO A 76 -32.18 -13.78 -30.69
CA PRO A 76 -31.98 -15.18 -30.32
C PRO A 76 -31.19 -15.27 -29.00
N ILE A 77 -31.46 -16.34 -28.23
CA ILE A 77 -30.82 -16.67 -26.95
C ILE A 77 -29.32 -16.92 -27.18
N PHE A 78 -28.57 -15.86 -27.43
CA PHE A 78 -27.14 -15.84 -27.25
C PHE A 78 -26.92 -15.61 -25.76
N ASN A 79 -26.12 -16.46 -25.11
CA ASN A 79 -25.73 -16.32 -23.72
C ASN A 79 -25.21 -14.90 -23.46
N ILE A 80 -26.09 -14.00 -23.00
CA ILE A 80 -25.70 -12.71 -22.45
C ILE A 80 -25.12 -13.05 -21.08
N GLN A 81 -23.85 -13.44 -21.06
CA GLN A 81 -23.06 -13.50 -19.84
C GLN A 81 -23.05 -12.10 -19.24
N LYS A 82 -23.98 -11.86 -18.30
CA LYS A 82 -24.15 -10.56 -17.65
C LYS A 82 -22.83 -10.20 -16.96
N LYS A 83 -22.16 -9.17 -17.46
CA LYS A 83 -20.92 -8.65 -16.91
C LYS A 83 -21.10 -8.43 -15.40
N LEU A 84 -20.15 -8.91 -14.61
CA LEU A 84 -20.21 -8.76 -13.16
C LEU A 84 -20.24 -7.27 -12.80
N CYS A 85 -21.14 -6.87 -11.89
CA CYS A 85 -21.20 -5.47 -11.46
C CYS A 85 -19.88 -5.06 -10.79
N SER A 86 -19.51 -3.78 -10.94
CA SER A 86 -18.20 -3.27 -10.51
C SER A 86 -17.92 -3.55 -9.02
N LYS A 87 -18.93 -3.48 -8.14
CA LYS A 87 -18.76 -3.77 -6.71
C LYS A 87 -18.37 -5.23 -6.45
N LYS A 88 -19.10 -6.19 -7.03
CA LYS A 88 -18.77 -7.62 -6.87
C LYS A 88 -17.42 -7.95 -7.49
N LYS A 89 -17.07 -7.29 -8.61
CA LYS A 89 -15.74 -7.46 -9.19
C LYS A 89 -14.64 -7.01 -8.23
N ASP A 90 -14.77 -5.84 -7.61
CA ASP A 90 -13.78 -5.36 -6.64
C ASP A 90 -13.65 -6.28 -5.42
N GLU A 91 -14.75 -6.88 -4.96
CA GLU A 91 -14.73 -7.89 -3.89
C GLU A 91 -13.92 -9.13 -4.30
N PHE A 92 -14.12 -9.65 -5.51
CA PHE A 92 -13.33 -10.78 -6.02
C PHE A 92 -11.87 -10.41 -6.31
N ASP A 93 -11.59 -9.21 -6.83
CA ASP A 93 -10.23 -8.73 -7.07
C ASP A 93 -9.46 -8.66 -5.74
N LYS A 94 -10.10 -8.18 -4.67
CA LYS A 94 -9.53 -8.18 -3.30
C LYS A 94 -9.32 -9.60 -2.77
N ALA A 95 -10.25 -10.53 -2.99
CA ALA A 95 -10.11 -11.92 -2.57
C ALA A 95 -8.94 -12.62 -3.30
N VAL A 96 -8.81 -12.42 -4.62
CA VAL A 96 -7.69 -12.94 -5.42
C VAL A 96 -6.37 -12.33 -4.96
N PHE A 97 -6.33 -11.01 -4.71
CA PHE A 97 -5.15 -10.35 -4.17
C PHE A 97 -4.73 -10.94 -2.82
N LYS A 98 -5.66 -11.08 -1.87
CA LYS A 98 -5.38 -11.69 -0.55
C LYS A 98 -4.91 -13.13 -0.66
N PHE A 99 -5.50 -13.92 -1.55
CA PHE A 99 -5.02 -15.28 -1.84
C PHE A 99 -3.55 -15.29 -2.27
N ILE A 100 -3.15 -14.36 -3.15
CA ILE A 100 -1.76 -14.27 -3.60
C ILE A 100 -0.82 -13.87 -2.45
N ILE A 101 -1.20 -12.86 -1.66
CA ILE A 101 -0.36 -12.35 -0.57
C ILE A 101 -0.20 -13.38 0.55
N TYR A 102 -1.30 -13.95 1.06
CA TYR A 102 -1.26 -14.87 2.19
C TYR A 102 -0.61 -16.22 1.88
N ASN A 103 -0.50 -16.57 0.60
CA ASN A 103 0.17 -17.80 0.17
C ASN A 103 1.56 -17.54 -0.44
N TYR A 104 2.10 -16.32 -0.31
CA TYR A 104 3.41 -15.91 -0.86
C TYR A 104 3.57 -16.25 -2.35
N LEU A 105 2.49 -16.19 -3.12
CA LEU A 105 2.50 -16.56 -4.52
C LEU A 105 3.04 -15.42 -5.39
N PRO A 106 3.70 -15.72 -6.53
CA PRO A 106 4.08 -14.69 -7.48
C PRO A 106 2.85 -13.91 -7.97
N PHE A 107 2.97 -12.59 -8.17
CA PHE A 107 1.87 -11.80 -8.76
C PHE A 107 1.44 -12.29 -10.14
N ARG A 108 2.32 -13.03 -10.84
CA ARG A 108 2.02 -13.69 -12.12
C ARG A 108 0.99 -14.81 -12.01
N THR A 109 0.64 -15.28 -10.81
CA THR A 109 -0.38 -16.31 -10.59
C THR A 109 -1.71 -15.97 -11.27
N VAL A 110 -2.12 -14.70 -11.28
CA VAL A 110 -3.34 -14.26 -11.99
C VAL A 110 -3.30 -14.45 -13.50
N GLU A 111 -2.12 -14.62 -14.08
CA GLU A 111 -1.91 -14.82 -15.52
C GLU A 111 -1.87 -16.30 -15.90
N SER A 112 -1.73 -17.22 -14.94
CA SER A 112 -1.67 -18.67 -15.16
C SER A 112 -2.92 -19.17 -15.90
N PRO A 113 -2.77 -19.92 -17.02
CA PRO A 113 -3.91 -20.49 -17.74
C PRO A 113 -4.78 -21.38 -16.87
N SER A 114 -4.18 -22.22 -16.02
CA SER A 114 -4.90 -23.13 -15.12
C SER A 114 -5.67 -22.36 -14.04
N PHE A 115 -5.07 -21.30 -13.49
CA PHE A 115 -5.74 -20.43 -12.51
C PHE A 115 -6.93 -19.69 -13.13
N LYS A 116 -6.75 -19.15 -14.35
CA LYS A 116 -7.85 -18.53 -15.10
C LYS A 116 -8.96 -19.52 -15.44
N ASN A 117 -8.61 -20.77 -15.79
CA ASN A 117 -9.60 -21.80 -16.08
C ASN A 117 -10.40 -22.16 -14.82
N LEU A 118 -9.74 -22.32 -13.67
CA LEU A 118 -10.41 -22.53 -12.38
C LEU A 118 -11.42 -21.42 -12.09
N LEU A 119 -10.98 -20.16 -12.19
CA LEU A 119 -11.85 -19.01 -11.96
C LEU A 119 -13.00 -18.93 -12.97
N ARG A 120 -12.77 -19.30 -14.24
CA ARG A 120 -13.82 -19.32 -15.26
C ARG A 120 -14.89 -20.38 -14.97
N ILE A 121 -14.49 -21.56 -14.47
CA ILE A 121 -15.43 -22.62 -14.09
C ILE A 121 -16.23 -22.21 -12.85
N ALA A 122 -15.56 -21.67 -11.83
CA ALA A 122 -16.20 -21.28 -10.58
C ALA A 122 -17.01 -19.97 -10.69
N LEU A 123 -16.55 -19.01 -11.49
CA LEU A 123 -17.08 -17.65 -11.63
C LEU A 123 -17.09 -17.22 -13.12
N PRO A 124 -18.04 -17.71 -13.94
CA PRO A 124 -18.02 -17.53 -15.40
C PRO A 124 -17.98 -16.09 -15.91
N ASN A 125 -18.53 -15.14 -15.15
CA ASN A 125 -18.61 -13.72 -15.52
C ASN A 125 -17.49 -12.86 -14.88
N TYR A 126 -16.50 -13.50 -14.24
CA TYR A 126 -15.38 -12.83 -13.58
C TYR A 126 -14.10 -12.95 -14.41
N SER A 127 -13.41 -11.82 -14.57
CA SER A 127 -12.05 -11.79 -15.11
C SER A 127 -11.11 -11.27 -14.01
N PRO A 128 -10.07 -12.04 -13.64
CA PRO A 128 -9.14 -11.64 -12.59
C PRO A 128 -8.37 -10.37 -12.96
N PRO A 129 -7.87 -9.63 -11.96
CA PRO A 129 -7.06 -8.44 -12.22
C PRO A 129 -5.77 -8.83 -12.95
N SER A 130 -5.23 -7.89 -13.73
CA SER A 130 -3.92 -8.09 -14.37
C SER A 130 -2.81 -8.13 -13.31
N ARG A 131 -1.66 -8.75 -13.63
CA ARG A 131 -0.47 -8.70 -12.77
C ARG A 131 -0.07 -7.26 -12.42
N ARG A 132 -0.23 -6.33 -13.37
CA ARG A 132 0.03 -4.90 -13.16
C ARG A 132 -0.92 -4.28 -12.14
N THR A 133 -2.18 -4.69 -12.17
CA THR A 133 -3.20 -4.23 -11.21
C THR A 133 -2.92 -4.78 -9.80
N VAL A 134 -2.56 -6.07 -9.71
CA VAL A 134 -2.16 -6.74 -8.46
C VAL A 134 -0.92 -6.09 -7.85
N ALA A 135 0.18 -6.02 -8.60
CA ALA A 135 1.46 -5.48 -8.14
C ALA A 135 1.48 -3.94 -8.03
N GLY A 136 0.47 -3.27 -8.57
CA GLY A 136 0.36 -1.82 -8.60
C GLY A 136 -0.70 -1.33 -7.62
N GLU A 137 -1.90 -1.12 -8.13
CA GLU A 137 -2.99 -0.47 -7.40
C GLU A 137 -3.41 -1.25 -6.14
N LEU A 138 -3.64 -2.56 -6.25
CA LEU A 138 -4.11 -3.37 -5.12
C LEU A 138 -3.05 -3.45 -4.01
N LEU A 139 -1.80 -3.73 -4.39
CA LEU A 139 -0.68 -3.75 -3.44
C LEU A 139 -0.46 -2.39 -2.77
N SER A 140 -0.49 -1.30 -3.54
CA SER A 140 -0.24 0.05 -3.01
C SER A 140 -1.32 0.48 -2.03
N LEU A 141 -2.59 0.15 -2.32
CA LEU A 141 -3.70 0.44 -1.44
C LEU A 141 -3.61 -0.37 -0.14
N GLU A 142 -3.41 -1.68 -0.22
CA GLU A 142 -3.32 -2.53 0.96
C GLU A 142 -2.13 -2.13 1.84
N TYR A 143 -0.97 -1.90 1.23
CA TYR A 143 0.22 -1.43 1.94
C TYR A 143 -0.04 -0.11 2.67
N ALA A 144 -0.70 0.86 2.03
CA ALA A 144 -1.01 2.14 2.65
C ALA A 144 -1.97 2.00 3.85
N LEU A 145 -2.97 1.11 3.76
CA LEU A 145 -3.90 0.83 4.86
C LEU A 145 -3.18 0.17 6.04
N ILE A 146 -2.42 -0.90 5.79
CA ILE A 146 -1.65 -1.61 6.83
C ILE A 146 -0.63 -0.66 7.47
N LYS A 147 0.07 0.15 6.68
CA LYS A 147 1.02 1.15 7.20
C LYS A 147 0.33 2.15 8.14
N GLN A 148 -0.87 2.59 7.80
CA GLN A 148 -1.64 3.50 8.65
C GLN A 148 -2.08 2.83 9.96
N GLU A 149 -2.47 1.56 9.93
CA GLU A 149 -2.81 0.78 11.12
C GLU A 149 -1.59 0.63 12.05
N ILE A 150 -0.45 0.21 11.49
CA ILE A 150 0.81 0.10 12.25
C ILE A 150 1.22 1.47 12.82
N ALA A 151 1.08 2.56 12.06
CA ALA A 151 1.41 3.89 12.56
C ALA A 151 0.53 4.28 13.77
N LYS A 152 -0.78 3.99 13.72
CA LYS A 152 -1.68 4.22 14.86
C LYS A 152 -1.26 3.41 16.08
N ASP A 153 -0.81 2.18 15.89
CA ASP A 153 -0.34 1.34 16.99
C ASP A 153 1.00 1.79 17.58
N LEU A 154 1.86 2.45 16.80
CA LEU A 154 3.19 2.87 17.29
C LEU A 154 3.20 4.28 17.88
N ILE A 155 2.34 5.19 17.42
CA ILE A 155 2.32 6.58 17.89
C ILE A 155 1.95 6.63 19.39
N GLY A 156 2.79 7.30 20.18
CA GLY A 156 2.59 7.44 21.63
C GLY A 156 2.92 6.19 22.45
N ARG A 157 3.46 5.14 21.81
CA ARG A 157 3.81 3.87 22.45
C ARG A 157 5.34 3.70 22.53
N LYS A 158 5.79 3.05 23.60
CA LYS A 158 7.15 2.51 23.72
C LYS A 158 7.19 1.09 23.15
N PHE A 159 8.20 0.78 22.35
CA PHE A 159 8.34 -0.54 21.71
C PHE A 159 9.82 -0.92 21.56
N SER A 160 10.09 -2.20 21.31
CA SER A 160 11.43 -2.67 20.94
C SER A 160 11.55 -2.83 19.44
N ILE A 161 12.78 -2.84 18.94
CA ILE A 161 13.07 -3.14 17.54
C ILE A 161 14.08 -4.27 17.42
N THR A 162 13.94 -5.04 16.35
CA THR A 162 15.03 -5.85 15.80
C THR A 162 15.43 -5.27 14.46
N ALA A 163 16.70 -5.41 14.11
CA ALA A 163 17.17 -5.07 12.79
C ALA A 163 18.19 -6.08 12.29
N ASP A 164 18.07 -6.45 11.03
CA ASP A 164 18.94 -7.44 10.39
C ASP A 164 19.25 -7.02 8.96
N GLY A 165 20.51 -7.24 8.57
CA GLY A 165 21.04 -6.92 7.25
C GLY A 165 21.55 -8.16 6.54
N TRP A 166 21.03 -8.46 5.36
CA TRP A 166 21.49 -9.58 4.55
C TRP A 166 21.78 -9.16 3.11
N THR A 167 22.73 -9.85 2.49
CA THR A 167 23.00 -9.73 1.06
C THR A 167 22.46 -10.96 0.36
N ALA A 168 21.58 -10.74 -0.62
CA ALA A 168 21.01 -11.85 -1.37
C ALA A 168 22.09 -12.50 -2.26
N PRO A 169 22.37 -13.81 -2.14
CA PRO A 169 23.56 -14.45 -2.74
C PRO A 169 23.70 -14.27 -4.25
N ASN A 170 22.57 -14.20 -4.95
CA ASN A 170 22.50 -14.18 -6.42
C ASN A 170 22.06 -12.81 -6.97
N SER A 171 22.11 -11.76 -6.14
CA SER A 171 21.76 -10.42 -6.58
C SER A 171 22.73 -9.41 -5.95
N LYS A 172 22.95 -8.28 -6.62
CA LYS A 172 23.68 -7.15 -6.02
C LYS A 172 22.80 -6.37 -5.02
N VAL A 173 21.84 -7.04 -4.39
CA VAL A 173 20.88 -6.44 -3.46
C VAL A 173 21.29 -6.83 -2.05
N SER A 174 21.70 -5.82 -1.28
CA SER A 174 21.80 -5.89 0.17
C SER A 174 20.56 -5.21 0.74
N LEU A 175 19.89 -5.88 1.67
CA LEU A 175 18.70 -5.37 2.35
C LEU A 175 18.98 -5.25 3.83
N PHE A 176 18.42 -4.19 4.43
CA PHE A 176 18.39 -3.98 5.86
C PHE A 176 16.93 -3.85 6.29
N SER A 177 16.49 -4.76 7.15
CA SER A 177 15.15 -4.78 7.70
C SER A 177 15.10 -4.23 9.11
N VAL A 178 13.99 -3.59 9.45
CA VAL A 178 13.69 -3.12 10.81
C VAL A 178 12.29 -3.61 11.16
N THR A 179 12.16 -4.30 12.27
CA THR A 179 10.89 -4.83 12.79
C THR A 179 10.62 -4.21 14.15
N ALA A 180 9.41 -3.67 14.34
CA ALA A 180 8.94 -3.15 15.61
C ALA A 180 8.14 -4.23 16.36
N HIS A 181 8.37 -4.33 17.66
CA HIS A 181 7.81 -5.35 18.55
C HIS A 181 7.16 -4.68 19.76
N PHE A 182 5.90 -5.00 20.02
CA PHE A 182 5.18 -4.50 21.20
C PHE A 182 4.08 -5.48 21.64
N LEU A 183 3.58 -5.29 22.85
CA LEU A 183 2.35 -5.94 23.34
C LEU A 183 1.17 -4.99 23.14
N ASN A 184 0.08 -5.48 22.55
CA ASN A 184 -1.16 -4.70 22.49
C ASN A 184 -1.89 -4.72 23.86
N GLU A 185 -3.05 -4.09 23.93
CA GLU A 185 -3.87 -4.01 25.14
C GLU A 185 -4.33 -5.38 25.66
N ASP A 186 -4.42 -6.37 24.76
CA ASP A 186 -4.79 -7.76 25.07
C ASP A 186 -3.58 -8.63 25.46
N PHE A 187 -2.39 -8.04 25.62
CA PHE A 187 -1.11 -8.75 25.85
C PHE A 187 -0.68 -9.70 24.72
N ASP A 188 -1.20 -9.52 23.51
CA ASP A 188 -0.71 -10.20 22.32
C ASP A 188 0.55 -9.54 21.78
N SER A 189 1.56 -10.35 21.44
CA SER A 189 2.75 -9.89 20.72
C SER A 189 2.39 -9.45 19.30
N LYS A 190 2.73 -8.21 18.97
CA LYS A 190 2.67 -7.65 17.62
C LYS A 190 4.10 -7.44 17.10
N ASN A 191 4.37 -8.01 15.93
CA ASN A 191 5.67 -7.96 15.27
C ASN A 191 5.46 -7.43 13.85
N ASN A 192 5.85 -6.18 13.61
CA ASN A 192 5.57 -5.48 12.36
C ASN A 192 6.86 -5.05 11.68
N VAL A 193 7.10 -5.53 10.46
CA VAL A 193 8.22 -5.04 9.64
C VAL A 193 7.91 -3.61 9.23
N ILE A 194 8.62 -2.65 9.82
CA ILE A 194 8.44 -1.22 9.54
C ILE A 194 9.31 -0.74 8.39
N GLY A 195 10.39 -1.46 8.07
CA GLY A 195 11.22 -1.15 6.92
C GLY A 195 11.97 -2.34 6.36
N ALA A 196 12.15 -2.34 5.05
CA ALA A 196 13.12 -3.16 4.33
C ALA A 196 13.77 -2.27 3.26
N LYS A 197 14.99 -1.82 3.53
CA LYS A 197 15.69 -0.80 2.73
C LYS A 197 16.88 -1.42 2.02
N SER A 198 17.12 -1.00 0.77
CA SER A 198 18.38 -1.33 0.10
C SER A 198 19.53 -0.65 0.82
N SER A 199 20.59 -1.41 1.08
CA SER A 199 21.81 -0.96 1.74
C SER A 199 23.05 -1.16 0.87
N ALA A 200 22.87 -1.55 -0.41
CA ALA A 200 23.92 -2.04 -1.30
C ALA A 200 25.01 -1.01 -1.71
N GLU A 201 24.78 0.29 -1.49
CA GLU A 201 25.64 1.35 -2.06
C GLU A 201 26.53 2.06 -1.03
N VAL A 202 26.41 1.71 0.27
CA VAL A 202 27.10 2.42 1.35
C VAL A 202 27.70 1.43 2.34
N ARG A 203 28.90 1.74 2.85
CA ARG A 203 29.50 1.00 3.96
C ARG A 203 28.53 1.02 5.14
N HIS A 204 28.17 -0.14 5.69
CA HIS A 204 27.28 -0.26 6.86
C HIS A 204 27.97 0.25 8.13
N THR A 205 28.17 1.56 8.23
CA THR A 205 28.62 2.21 9.47
C THR A 205 27.45 2.31 10.44
N ALA A 206 27.76 2.44 11.74
CA ALA A 206 26.75 2.61 12.78
C ALA A 206 25.84 3.82 12.50
N ASP A 207 26.42 4.94 12.06
CA ASP A 207 25.71 6.16 11.70
C ASP A 207 24.73 5.93 10.53
N TYR A 208 25.16 5.22 9.48
CA TYR A 208 24.31 4.92 8.33
C TYR A 208 23.13 4.01 8.72
N ILE A 209 23.38 2.99 9.53
CA ILE A 209 22.31 2.12 10.05
C ILE A 209 21.35 2.91 10.92
N ASN A 210 21.85 3.80 11.78
CA ASN A 210 21.03 4.66 12.62
C ASN A 210 20.11 5.56 11.78
N GLU A 211 20.62 6.12 10.69
CA GLU A 211 19.83 6.87 9.71
C GLU A 211 18.78 6.00 9.01
N ILE A 212 19.10 4.77 8.62
CA ILE A 212 18.10 3.83 8.08
C ILE A 212 16.96 3.62 9.09
N ILE A 213 17.29 3.33 10.36
CA ILE A 213 16.31 3.10 11.41
C ILE A 213 15.45 4.34 11.62
N LYS A 214 16.05 5.52 11.76
CA LYS A 214 15.33 6.80 11.93
C LYS A 214 14.40 7.09 10.76
N ASN A 215 14.84 6.86 9.52
CA ASN A 215 14.00 7.03 8.34
C ASN A 215 12.82 6.05 8.33
N CYS A 216 13.05 4.79 8.71
CA CYS A 216 11.98 3.81 8.86
C CYS A 216 10.96 4.24 9.93
N LEU A 217 11.39 4.79 11.06
CA LEU A 217 10.49 5.28 12.12
C LEU A 217 9.71 6.53 11.69
N GLN A 218 10.38 7.48 11.06
CA GLN A 218 9.79 8.72 10.57
C GLN A 218 8.67 8.45 9.55
N GLU A 219 8.79 7.39 8.74
CA GLU A 219 7.74 6.96 7.82
C GLU A 219 6.41 6.60 8.48
N TYR A 220 6.42 6.26 9.77
CA TYR A 220 5.23 6.01 10.59
C TYR A 220 4.89 7.18 11.52
N GLY A 221 5.64 8.29 11.42
CA GLY A 221 5.45 9.47 12.27
C GLY A 221 5.93 9.26 13.70
N VAL A 222 6.90 8.38 13.91
CA VAL A 222 7.40 8.00 15.24
C VAL A 222 8.83 8.49 15.41
N ASP A 223 9.12 9.04 16.60
CA ASP A 223 10.47 9.49 16.96
C ASP A 223 11.32 8.33 17.51
N SER A 224 12.64 8.38 17.29
CA SER A 224 13.58 7.36 17.78
C SER A 224 13.55 7.17 19.29
N SER A 225 13.20 8.20 20.06
CA SER A 225 13.02 8.09 21.51
C SER A 225 11.90 7.12 21.92
N SER A 226 11.04 6.69 21.00
CA SER A 226 9.99 5.69 21.27
C SER A 226 10.56 4.26 21.36
N VAL A 227 11.75 4.04 20.81
CA VAL A 227 12.46 2.76 20.88
C VAL A 227 13.05 2.60 22.29
N SER A 228 12.63 1.55 23.00
CA SER A 228 13.13 1.25 24.35
C SER A 228 14.29 0.27 24.32
N VAL A 229 14.18 -0.77 23.50
CA VAL A 229 15.18 -1.82 23.37
C VAL A 229 15.48 -2.06 21.89
N PHE A 230 16.76 -2.18 21.56
CA PHE A 230 17.24 -2.61 20.25
C PHE A 230 17.93 -3.98 20.38
N ILE A 231 17.29 -5.01 19.85
CA ILE A 231 17.81 -6.38 19.81
C ILE A 231 18.57 -6.57 18.48
N HIS A 232 19.82 -7.02 18.55
CA HIS A 232 20.68 -7.21 17.38
C HIS A 232 21.67 -8.36 17.57
N ASP A 233 22.44 -8.69 16.52
CA ASP A 233 23.38 -9.83 16.49
C ASP A 233 24.71 -9.61 17.24
N SER A 234 24.76 -8.65 18.16
CA SER A 234 25.99 -8.22 18.86
C SER A 234 27.17 -7.75 17.98
N ALA A 235 27.00 -7.55 16.66
CA ALA A 235 28.08 -6.99 15.85
C ALA A 235 28.49 -5.59 16.36
N ALA A 236 29.78 -5.27 16.37
CA ALA A 236 30.30 -4.02 16.95
C ALA A 236 29.66 -2.74 16.36
N THR A 237 29.32 -2.79 15.07
CA THR A 237 28.58 -1.72 14.38
C THR A 237 27.18 -1.54 14.96
N MET A 238 26.48 -2.64 15.26
CA MET A 238 25.13 -2.64 15.80
C MET A 238 25.10 -2.15 17.24
N VAL A 239 26.07 -2.57 18.06
CA VAL A 239 26.28 -2.06 19.42
C VAL A 239 26.46 -0.54 19.41
N LYS A 240 27.35 -0.02 18.55
CA LYS A 240 27.54 1.43 18.40
C LYS A 240 26.26 2.11 17.91
N CYS A 241 25.52 1.50 17.00
CA CYS A 241 24.25 2.01 16.49
C CYS A 241 23.20 2.14 17.60
N ALA A 242 23.08 1.14 18.48
CA ALA A 242 22.17 1.17 19.63
C ALA A 242 22.50 2.31 20.60
N SER A 243 23.79 2.51 20.90
CA SER A 243 24.25 3.65 21.71
C SER A 243 23.90 4.99 21.06
N LEU A 244 24.04 5.13 19.73
CA LEU A 244 23.64 6.34 19.00
C LEU A 244 22.12 6.56 18.98
N LEU A 245 21.33 5.49 19.05
CA LEU A 245 19.88 5.54 19.10
C LEU A 245 19.36 5.93 20.49
N GLY A 246 20.17 5.74 21.54
CA GLY A 246 19.77 5.94 22.93
C GLY A 246 18.84 4.84 23.46
N ALA A 247 18.87 3.65 22.85
CA ALA A 247 18.08 2.50 23.27
C ALA A 247 18.92 1.55 24.13
N GLU A 248 18.29 0.86 25.09
CA GLU A 248 18.90 -0.31 25.73
C GLU A 248 19.11 -1.41 24.68
N TRP A 249 20.12 -2.26 24.85
CA TRP A 249 20.43 -3.31 23.88
C TRP A 249 20.97 -4.56 24.55
N PHE A 250 20.70 -5.70 23.92
CA PHE A 250 21.09 -7.04 24.34
C PHE A 250 21.55 -7.83 23.11
#